data_AF-A0A351A6I2-F1
#
_entry.id   AF-A0A351A6I2-F1
#
_cell.length_a   1.000
_cell.length_b   1.000
_cell.length_c   1.000
_cell.angle_alpha   90.00
_cell.angle_beta   90.00
_cell.angle_gamma   90.00
#
_symmetry.space_group_name_H-M   'P 1'
#
loop_
_entity.id
_entity.type
_entity.pdbx_description
1 polymer ?
#
loop_
_entity_poly.entity_id
_entity_poly.type
_entity_poly.pdbx_seq_one_letter_code
_entity_poly.pdbx_strand_id
1 'polypeptide(L)'
;SVAIATGLTAIYPWESPGGWHLLGRCPVPLFDARRASPSLLAAGDKVRFVPVSADEYRTLEAGLRRGEIDPMQWCVADASSAREAAA
;
A
#
# COMPACT_ATOMS: atom_id res chain seq x y z
N SER A 1 -0.09 -5.85 7.46
CA SER A 1 -1.49 -6.36 7.38
C SER A 1 -2.44 -5.24 6.99
N VAL A 2 -3.58 -5.55 6.37
CA VAL A 2 -4.67 -4.59 6.12
C VAL A 2 -5.71 -4.75 7.23
N ALA A 3 -6.10 -3.65 7.87
CA ALA A 3 -7.01 -3.68 9.01
C ALA A 3 -8.00 -2.50 9.01
N ILE A 4 -9.04 -2.62 9.82
CA ILE A 4 -10.03 -1.57 10.06
C ILE A 4 -10.31 -1.36 11.54
N ALA A 5 -10.65 -0.13 11.89
CA ALA A 5 -11.28 0.22 13.15
C ALA A 5 -12.21 1.41 12.93
N THR A 6 -13.46 1.27 13.35
CA THR A 6 -14.50 2.28 13.14
C THR A 6 -14.59 2.65 11.65
N GLY A 7 -14.41 3.91 11.27
CA GLY A 7 -14.43 4.38 9.87
C GLY A 7 -13.04 4.49 9.22
N LEU A 8 -12.02 3.91 9.84
CA LEU A 8 -10.63 4.00 9.37
C LEU A 8 -10.14 2.65 8.86
N THR A 9 -9.24 2.71 7.88
CA THR A 9 -8.45 1.56 7.43
C THR A 9 -6.97 1.86 7.57
N ALA A 10 -6.18 0.83 7.83
CA ALA A 10 -4.73 0.94 7.96
C ALA A 10 -4.03 -0.23 7.25
N ILE A 11 -2.84 0.06 6.73
CA ILE A 11 -1.90 -0.96 6.26
C ILE A 11 -0.69 -0.90 7.18
N TYR A 12 -0.47 -1.95 7.97
CA TYR A 12 0.71 -2.08 8.82
C TYR A 12 1.92 -2.53 7.98
N PRO A 13 2.99 -1.71 7.88
CA PRO A 13 4.17 -1.97 7.04
C PRO A 13 5.14 -3.01 7.62
N TRP A 14 5.12 -3.25 8.93
CA TRP A 14 5.91 -4.28 9.62
C TRP A 14 5.08 -4.91 10.74
N GLU A 15 5.64 -5.93 11.40
CA GLU A 15 5.01 -6.58 12.54
C GLU A 15 5.02 -5.67 13.76
N SER A 16 3.83 -5.39 14.30
CA SER A 16 3.65 -4.59 15.50
C SER A 16 2.40 -5.07 16.25
N PRO A 17 2.31 -4.85 17.57
CA PRO A 17 1.06 -5.01 18.30
C PRO A 17 -0.05 -4.17 17.66
N GLY A 18 -1.28 -4.69 17.62
CA GLY A 18 -2.43 -3.98 17.07
C GLY A 18 -3.75 -4.57 17.56
N GLY A 19 -4.73 -3.71 17.80
CA GLY A 19 -6.09 -4.10 18.23
C GLY A 19 -7.16 -3.98 17.14
N TRP A 20 -6.76 -3.68 15.91
CA TRP A 20 -7.69 -3.46 14.79
C TRP A 20 -8.08 -4.79 14.14
N HIS A 21 -9.28 -4.85 13.55
CA HIS A 21 -9.76 -6.05 12.88
C HIS A 21 -8.98 -6.28 11.58
N LEU A 22 -8.31 -7.42 11.47
CA LEU A 22 -7.54 -7.78 10.28
C LEU A 22 -8.48 -8.24 9.16
N LEU A 23 -8.29 -7.67 7.97
CA LEU A 23 -9.04 -8.02 6.76
C LEU A 23 -8.20 -8.84 5.76
N GLY A 24 -6.88 -8.66 5.77
CA GLY A 24 -6.00 -9.34 4.81
C GLY A 24 -4.56 -8.84 4.87
N ARG A 25 -3.83 -9.05 3.78
CA ARG A 25 -2.42 -8.67 3.64
C ARG A 25 -2.20 -7.93 2.32
N CYS A 26 -1.23 -7.03 2.32
CA CYS A 26 -0.74 -6.35 1.13
C CYS A 26 0.73 -6.78 0.95
N PRO A 27 1.15 -7.28 -0.24
CA PRO A 27 2.54 -7.68 -0.44
C PRO A 27 3.44 -6.46 -0.70
N VAL A 28 2.85 -5.31 -1.08
CA VAL A 28 3.58 -4.09 -1.45
C VAL A 28 4.24 -3.46 -0.21
N PRO A 29 5.57 -3.28 -0.19
CA PRO A 29 6.29 -2.65 0.91
C PRO A 29 6.06 -1.13 0.93
N LEU A 30 5.27 -0.67 1.90
CA LEU A 30 4.92 0.75 2.07
C LEU A 30 6.02 1.59 2.73
N PHE A 31 6.95 0.96 3.43
CA PHE A 31 8.08 1.63 4.07
C PHE A 31 9.36 0.81 3.90
N ASP A 32 10.46 1.48 3.53
CA ASP A 32 11.81 0.92 3.51
C ASP A 32 12.83 2.02 3.79
N ALA A 33 13.47 1.97 4.97
CA ALA A 33 14.44 2.97 5.42
C ALA A 33 15.67 3.11 4.51
N ARG A 34 15.90 2.17 3.60
CA ARG A 34 17.04 2.19 2.66
C ARG A 34 16.73 2.95 1.37
N ARG A 35 15.47 3.29 1.10
CA ARG A 35 15.07 4.05 -0.10
C ARG A 35 15.34 5.54 0.08
N ALA A 36 15.61 6.23 -1.02
CA ALA A 36 15.73 7.70 -1.04
C ALA A 36 14.47 8.39 -0.51
N SER A 37 13.28 7.85 -0.83
CA SER A 37 12.02 8.17 -0.17
C SER A 37 11.56 6.95 0.64
N PRO A 38 11.71 6.96 1.98
CA PRO A 38 11.41 5.79 2.79
C PRO A 38 9.95 5.35 2.76
N SER A 39 9.03 6.30 2.69
CA SER A 39 7.59 6.04 2.59
C SER A 39 7.14 5.99 1.14
N LEU A 40 6.35 4.99 0.80
CA LEU A 40 5.72 4.86 -0.52
C LEU A 40 4.54 5.84 -0.69
N LEU A 41 3.82 6.11 0.40
CA LEU A 41 2.66 6.99 0.43
C LEU A 41 2.98 8.27 1.19
N ALA A 42 2.49 9.40 0.69
CA ALA A 42 2.52 10.71 1.32
C ALA A 42 1.13 11.10 1.86
N ALA A 43 1.10 12.11 2.74
CA ALA A 43 -0.15 12.70 3.18
C ALA A 43 -0.90 13.32 1.98
N GLY A 44 -2.18 12.96 1.83
CA GLY A 44 -3.01 13.39 0.70
C GLY A 44 -3.15 12.34 -0.40
N ASP A 45 -2.33 11.29 -0.41
CA ASP A 45 -2.47 10.20 -1.39
C ASP A 45 -3.79 9.43 -1.20
N LYS A 46 -4.41 9.08 -2.33
CA LYS A 46 -5.59 8.20 -2.36
C LYS A 46 -5.15 6.76 -2.58
N VAL A 47 -5.71 5.82 -1.80
CA VAL A 47 -5.37 4.39 -1.87
C VAL A 47 -6.58 3.60 -2.36
N ARG A 48 -6.35 2.67 -3.29
CA ARG A 48 -7.35 1.69 -3.73
C ARG A 48 -6.81 0.28 -3.50
N PHE A 49 -7.56 -0.54 -2.77
CA PHE A 49 -7.27 -1.97 -2.64
C PHE A 49 -7.75 -2.72 -3.88
N VAL A 50 -6.89 -3.57 -4.43
CA VAL A 50 -7.22 -4.48 -5.54
C VAL A 50 -7.10 -5.92 -5.01
N PRO A 51 -8.17 -6.72 -5.05
CA PRO A 51 -8.12 -8.10 -4.61
C PRO A 51 -7.24 -8.93 -5.56
N VAL A 52 -6.42 -9.80 -4.98
CA VAL A 52 -5.59 -10.76 -5.71
C VAL A 52 -5.81 -12.15 -5.16
N SER A 53 -5.54 -13.17 -5.96
CA SER A 53 -5.55 -14.56 -5.47
C SER A 53 -4.40 -14.81 -4.49
N ALA A 54 -4.48 -15.89 -3.72
CA ALA A 54 -3.39 -16.28 -2.82
C ALA A 54 -2.10 -16.65 -3.57
N ASP A 55 -2.21 -17.24 -4.77
CA ASP A 55 -1.07 -17.55 -5.63
C ASP A 55 -0.42 -16.28 -6.18
N GLU A 56 -1.24 -15.36 -6.69
CA GLU A 56 -0.76 -14.06 -7.17
C GLU A 56 -0.09 -13.27 -6.05
N TYR A 57 -0.66 -13.26 -4.84
CA TYR A 57 -0.03 -12.66 -3.66
C TYR A 57 1.37 -13.22 -3.41
N ARG A 58 1.54 -14.55 -3.43
CA ARG A 58 2.84 -15.20 -3.22
C ARG A 58 3.85 -14.83 -4.31
N THR A 59 3.40 -14.78 -5.57
CA THR A 59 4.24 -14.37 -6.70
C THR A 59 4.70 -12.92 -6.57
N LEU A 60 3.78 -12.01 -6.25
CA LEU A 60 4.08 -10.59 -6.02
C LEU A 60 5.06 -10.41 -4.85
N GLU A 61 4.79 -11.06 -3.72
CA GLU A 61 5.66 -10.99 -2.54
C GLU A 61 7.08 -11.47 -2.85
N ALA A 62 7.21 -12.58 -3.59
CA ALA A 62 8.50 -13.14 -3.95
C ALA A 62 9.26 -12.23 -4.93
N GLY A 63 8.59 -11.66 -5.94
CA GLY A 63 9.20 -10.73 -6.89
C GLY A 63 9.63 -9.42 -6.23
N LEU A 64 8.80 -8.87 -5.33
CA LEU A 64 9.14 -7.68 -4.53
C LEU A 64 10.34 -7.92 -3.62
N ARG A 65 10.42 -9.10 -2.98
CA ARG A 65 11.56 -9.47 -2.12
C ARG A 65 12.86 -9.60 -2.90
N ARG A 66 12.81 -10.07 -4.16
CA ARG A 66 13.97 -10.17 -5.05
C ARG A 66 14.34 -8.87 -5.75
N GLY A 67 13.51 -7.83 -5.64
CA GLY A 67 13.71 -6.55 -6.33
C GLY A 67 13.40 -6.59 -7.83
N GLU A 68 12.68 -7.61 -8.30
CA GLU A 68 12.25 -7.75 -9.70
C GLU A 68 11.04 -6.87 -10.02
N ILE A 69 10.31 -6.47 -8.98
CA ILE A 69 9.09 -5.68 -9.05
C ILE A 69 9.36 -4.37 -8.32
N ASP A 70 9.23 -3.24 -9.02
CA ASP A 70 9.30 -1.92 -8.41
C ASP A 70 7.95 -1.58 -7.73
N PRO A 71 7.90 -1.33 -6.41
CA PRO A 71 6.69 -0.88 -5.72
C PRO A 71 6.06 0.40 -6.30
N MET A 72 6.85 1.27 -6.93
CA MET A 72 6.37 2.53 -7.51
C MET A 72 5.46 2.33 -8.71
N GLN A 73 5.44 1.14 -9.33
CA GLN A 73 4.60 0.88 -10.50
C GLN A 73 3.09 1.02 -10.20
N TRP A 74 2.69 0.93 -8.94
CA TRP A 74 1.30 1.13 -8.51
C TRP A 74 0.98 2.56 -8.08
N CYS A 75 1.99 3.44 -7.98
CA CYS A 75 1.82 4.85 -7.70
C CYS A 75 1.53 5.58 -9.02
N VAL A 76 0.24 5.79 -9.30
CA VAL A 76 -0.21 6.54 -10.48
C VAL A 76 -0.46 8.00 -10.10
N ALA A 77 0.03 8.94 -10.92
CA ALA A 77 -0.32 10.34 -10.76
C ALA A 77 -1.82 10.52 -11.06
N ASP A 78 -2.55 11.11 -10.12
CA ASP A 78 -3.96 11.41 -10.33
C ASP A 78 -4.11 12.61 -11.27
N ALA A 79 -4.38 12.34 -12.56
CA ALA A 79 -4.73 13.37 -13.54
C ALA A 79 -6.09 14.04 -13.26
N SER A 80 -6.87 13.58 -12.27
CA SER A 80 -8.19 14.14 -11.94
C SER A 80 -8.17 15.25 -10.87
N SER A 81 -7.03 15.49 -10.23
CA SER A 81 -6.86 16.54 -9.19
C SER A 81 -7.05 17.98 -9.69
N ALA A 82 -7.06 18.23 -11.01
CA ALA A 82 -7.28 19.56 -11.58
C ALA A 82 -8.76 20.02 -11.59
N ARG A 83 -9.73 19.13 -11.31
CA ARG A 83 -11.17 19.48 -11.38
C ARG A 83 -11.85 19.75 -10.03
N GLU A 84 -11.26 19.35 -8.90
CA GLU A 84 -11.85 19.57 -7.58
C GLU A 84 -11.41 20.87 -6.89
N ALA A 85 -10.38 21.56 -7.39
CA ALA A 85 -9.93 22.84 -6.84
C ALA A 85 -10.61 24.09 -7.45
N ALA A 86 -11.59 23.90 -8.34
CA ALA A 86 -12.28 24.97 -9.07
C ALA A 86 -13.80 25.04 -8.84
N ALA A 87 -14.30 24.44 -7.76
CA ALA A 87 -15.70 24.53 -7.32
C ALA A 87 -15.77 24.98 -5.86
#